data_AF-A0A940HBP9-F1
#
_entry.id   AF-A0A940HBP9-F1
#
_cell.length_a   1.000
_cell.length_b   1.000
_cell.length_c   1.000
_cell.angle_alpha   90.00
_cell.angle_beta   90.00
_cell.angle_gamma   90.00
#
_symmetry.space_group_name_H-M   'P 1'
#
loop_
_entity.id
_entity.type
_entity.pdbx_description
1 polymer ?
#
loop_
_entity_poly.entity_id
_entity_poly.type
_entity_poly.pdbx_seq_one_letter_code
_entity_poly.pdbx_strand_id
1 'polypeptide(L)'
;MTEQFGDLHEDEVALRVLTQLDRWWPIARDVVPDSLELGGENPNLDLLRAVELLSDRGYLMYEALVISGGVPMFRDALITRSGIVALESLRSGRLL
;
A
#
# COMPACT_ATOMS: atom_id res chain seq x y z
N MET A 1 -17.09 16.18 -16.83
CA MET A 1 -15.87 16.02 -16.02
C MET A 1 -16.20 14.93 -15.02
N THR A 2 -15.80 13.70 -15.32
CA THR A 2 -16.08 12.53 -14.50
C THR A 2 -14.73 12.09 -14.00
N GLU A 3 -14.33 12.59 -12.83
CA GLU A 3 -13.10 12.18 -12.19
C GLU A 3 -13.27 10.73 -11.71
N GLN A 4 -12.58 9.84 -12.43
CA GLN A 4 -11.94 8.61 -12.01
C GLN A 4 -12.39 8.04 -10.65
N PHE A 5 -13.25 7.03 -10.70
CA PHE A 5 -13.10 5.92 -9.78
C PHE A 5 -11.77 5.26 -10.12
N GLY A 6 -10.86 5.20 -9.15
CA GLY A 6 -9.71 4.29 -9.23
C GLY A 6 -10.21 2.88 -9.54
N ASP A 7 -9.37 2.10 -10.21
CA ASP A 7 -9.67 0.69 -10.45
C ASP A 7 -9.95 0.04 -9.07
N LEU A 8 -11.12 -0.57 -8.89
CA LEU A 8 -11.52 -1.16 -7.60
C LEU A 8 -10.47 -2.15 -7.09
N HIS A 9 -9.74 -2.78 -8.01
CA HIS A 9 -8.61 -3.64 -7.74
C HIS A 9 -7.43 -2.89 -7.11
N GLU A 10 -7.09 -1.70 -7.62
CA GLU A 10 -6.00 -0.88 -7.10
C GLU A 10 -6.27 -0.41 -5.66
N ASP A 11 -7.51 0.03 -5.39
CA ASP A 11 -7.93 0.41 -4.04
C ASP A 11 -7.92 -0.78 -3.07
N GLU A 12 -8.27 -2.00 -3.53
CA GLU A 12 -8.18 -3.22 -2.71
C GLU A 12 -6.71 -3.55 -2.35
N VAL A 13 -5.81 -3.49 -3.32
CA VAL A 13 -4.38 -3.74 -3.10
C VAL A 13 -3.79 -2.69 -2.17
N ALA A 14 -4.14 -1.42 -2.35
CA ALA A 14 -3.71 -0.32 -1.45
C ALA A 14 -4.21 -0.54 -0.01
N LEU A 15 -5.47 -0.94 0.17
CA LEU A 15 -6.00 -1.26 1.50
C LEU A 15 -5.26 -2.44 2.15
N ARG A 16 -4.89 -3.45 1.35
CA ARG A 16 -4.12 -4.60 1.82
C ARG A 16 -2.71 -4.21 2.26
N VAL A 17 -2.02 -3.36 1.50
CA VAL A 17 -0.72 -2.78 1.88
C VAL A 17 -0.83 -2.05 3.23
N LEU A 18 -1.79 -1.13 3.37
CA LEU A 18 -1.98 -0.38 4.62
C LEU A 18 -2.31 -1.28 5.80
N THR A 19 -3.20 -2.26 5.60
CA THR A 19 -3.60 -3.20 6.66
C THR A 19 -2.43 -4.04 7.11
N GLN A 20 -1.55 -4.46 6.20
CA GLN A 20 -0.38 -5.24 6.55
C GLN A 20 0.66 -4.38 7.29
N LEU A 21 0.92 -3.16 6.83
CA LEU A 21 1.83 -2.24 7.51
C LEU A 21 1.34 -1.85 8.91
N ASP A 22 0.02 -1.65 9.10
CA ASP A 22 -0.60 -1.40 10.40
C ASP A 22 -0.36 -2.56 11.39
N ARG A 23 -0.36 -3.81 10.91
CA ARG A 23 -0.02 -4.98 11.75
C ARG A 23 1.45 -5.03 12.13
N TRP A 24 2.34 -4.50 11.29
CA TRP A 24 3.78 -4.46 11.57
C TRP A 24 4.20 -3.23 12.36
N TRP A 25 3.37 -2.18 12.38
CA TRP A 25 3.62 -0.95 13.12
C TRP A 25 3.93 -1.22 14.60
N PRO A 26 4.93 -0.53 15.19
CA PRO A 26 5.72 0.59 14.65
C PRO A 26 7.02 0.19 13.94
N ILE A 27 7.15 -1.07 13.51
CA ILE A 27 8.40 -1.59 12.94
C ILE A 27 8.36 -1.40 11.42
N ALA A 28 9.38 -0.72 10.87
CA ALA A 28 9.59 -0.65 9.44
C ALA A 28 9.93 -2.05 8.86
N ARG A 29 9.40 -2.38 7.68
CA ARG A 29 9.56 -3.70 7.07
C ARG A 29 9.74 -3.61 5.56
N ASP A 30 10.43 -4.60 5.01
CA ASP A 30 10.46 -4.81 3.56
C ASP A 30 9.07 -5.27 3.07
N VAL A 31 8.53 -4.56 2.08
CA VAL A 31 7.29 -4.92 1.40
C VAL A 31 7.62 -5.48 0.02
N VAL A 32 7.22 -6.72 -0.18
CA VAL A 32 7.28 -7.45 -1.47
C VAL A 32 5.90 -8.03 -1.78
N PRO A 33 5.58 -8.35 -3.04
CA PRO A 33 4.25 -8.86 -3.41
C PRO A 33 3.85 -10.12 -2.60
N ASP A 34 4.81 -11.02 -2.39
CA ASP A 34 4.61 -12.25 -1.60
C ASP A 34 4.24 -11.97 -0.14
N SER A 35 4.81 -10.92 0.47
CA SER A 35 4.55 -10.56 1.87
C SER A 35 3.13 -10.05 2.11
N LEU A 36 2.44 -9.68 1.03
CA LEU A 36 1.08 -9.18 0.99
C LEU A 36 0.10 -10.23 0.46
N GLU A 37 0.59 -11.41 0.07
CA GLU A 37 -0.21 -12.44 -0.59
C GLU A 37 -0.98 -11.88 -1.80
N LEU A 38 -0.34 -10.99 -2.58
CA LEU A 38 -0.97 -10.44 -3.78
C LEU A 38 -1.15 -11.55 -4.81
N GLY A 39 -2.40 -11.89 -5.08
CA GLY A 39 -2.80 -12.67 -6.26
C GLY A 39 -3.08 -11.75 -7.45
N GLY A 40 -3.15 -12.31 -8.66
CA GLY A 40 -3.50 -11.57 -9.87
C GLY A 40 -2.59 -11.90 -11.04
N GLU A 41 -2.86 -11.28 -12.19
CA GLU A 41 -2.07 -11.48 -13.41
C GLU A 41 -0.68 -10.82 -13.32
N ASN A 42 -0.54 -9.73 -12.55
CA ASN A 42 0.72 -9.01 -12.39
C ASN A 42 0.89 -8.39 -10.98
N PRO A 43 1.21 -9.21 -9.96
CA PRO A 43 1.32 -8.75 -8.58
C PRO A 43 2.45 -7.72 -8.36
N ASN A 44 3.45 -7.68 -9.25
CA ASN A 44 4.52 -6.68 -9.21
C ASN A 44 4.01 -5.29 -9.59
N LEU A 45 3.25 -5.19 -10.69
CA LEU A 45 2.66 -3.92 -11.12
C LEU A 45 1.62 -3.41 -10.13
N ASP A 46 0.81 -4.32 -9.59
CA ASP A 46 -0.21 -4.01 -8.60
C ASP A 46 0.42 -3.42 -7.33
N LEU A 47 1.51 -4.01 -6.86
CA LEU A 47 2.26 -3.47 -5.72
C LEU A 47 2.83 -2.08 -6.02
N LEU A 48 3.45 -1.89 -7.18
CA LEU A 48 4.03 -0.60 -7.56
C LEU A 48 2.99 0.52 -7.54
N ARG A 49 1.82 0.28 -8.17
CA ARG A 49 0.71 1.24 -8.21
C ARG A 49 0.15 1.54 -6.83
N ALA A 50 -0.06 0.50 -6.02
CA ALA A 50 -0.57 0.67 -4.67
C ALA A 50 0.38 1.49 -3.80
N VAL A 51 1.69 1.23 -3.85
CA VAL A 51 2.66 2.00 -3.07
C VAL A 51 2.79 3.44 -3.58
N GLU A 52 2.75 3.66 -4.89
CA GLU A 52 2.70 5.01 -5.49
C GLU A 52 1.49 5.79 -4.97
N LEU A 53 0.29 5.22 -5.10
CA LEU A 53 -0.96 5.83 -4.65
C LEU A 53 -0.94 6.18 -3.15
N LEU A 54 -0.44 5.27 -2.31
CA LEU A 54 -0.37 5.48 -0.87
C LEU A 54 0.69 6.51 -0.48
N SER A 55 1.80 6.56 -1.21
CA SER A 55 2.87 7.55 -1.00
C SER A 55 2.40 8.94 -1.39
N ASP A 56 1.73 9.07 -2.54
CA ASP A 56 1.16 10.33 -3.02
C ASP A 56 0.11 10.90 -2.06
N ARG A 57 -0.66 10.02 -1.41
CA ARG A 57 -1.63 10.38 -0.37
C ARG A 57 -0.98 10.62 1.01
N GLY A 58 0.33 10.41 1.14
CA GLY A 58 1.07 10.56 2.39
C GLY A 58 0.72 9.52 3.46
N TYR A 59 0.18 8.37 3.07
CA TYR A 59 -0.22 7.28 3.96
C TYR A 59 0.88 6.25 4.23
N LEU A 60 1.88 6.20 3.37
CA LEU A 60 3.00 5.28 3.44
C LEU A 60 4.31 6.03 3.16
N MET A 61 5.38 5.64 3.84
CA MET A 61 6.76 6.06 3.53
C MET A 61 7.65 4.83 3.44
N TYR A 62 8.71 4.89 2.64
CA TYR A 62 9.72 3.84 2.51
C TYR A 62 11.09 4.47 2.27
N GLU A 63 12.17 3.77 2.60
CA GLU A 63 13.53 4.27 2.42
C GLU A 63 14.00 4.12 0.97
N ALA A 64 13.78 2.94 0.37
CA ALA A 64 14.26 2.65 -0.97
C ALA A 64 13.33 1.69 -1.73
N LEU A 65 13.24 1.87 -3.04
CA LEU A 65 12.70 0.88 -3.97
C LEU A 65 13.88 0.14 -4.62
N VAL A 66 13.90 -1.19 -4.45
CA VAL A 66 14.88 -2.09 -5.07
C VAL A 66 14.15 -3.02 -6.04
N ILE A 67 14.67 -3.15 -7.26
CA ILE A 67 14.17 -4.11 -8.24
C ILE A 67 15.21 -5.22 -8.39
N SER A 68 14.88 -6.43 -7.95
CA SER A 68 15.76 -7.61 -8.00
C SER A 68 15.07 -8.74 -8.75
N GLY A 69 15.70 -9.24 -9.82
CA GLY A 69 15.13 -10.32 -10.63
C GLY A 69 13.74 -10.00 -11.23
N GLY A 70 13.42 -8.71 -11.40
CA GLY A 70 12.11 -8.24 -11.87
C GLY A 70 11.04 -8.09 -10.78
N VAL A 71 11.36 -8.39 -9.53
CA VAL A 71 10.44 -8.25 -8.38
C VAL A 71 10.73 -6.92 -7.65
N PRO A 72 9.73 -6.06 -7.43
CA PRO A 72 9.88 -4.85 -6.64
C PRO A 72 9.89 -5.16 -5.15
N MET A 73 10.77 -4.47 -4.42
CA MET A 73 10.89 -4.50 -2.96
C MET A 73 10.99 -3.09 -2.43
N PHE A 74 10.08 -2.71 -1.55
CA PHE A 74 10.11 -1.42 -0.85
C PHE A 74 10.70 -1.63 0.53
N ARG A 75 11.90 -1.08 0.76
CA ARG A 75 12.65 -1.27 2.00
C ARG A 75 12.23 -0.30 3.08
N ASP A 76 12.23 -0.81 4.31
CA ASP A 76 11.90 -0.05 5.51
C ASP A 76 10.61 0.77 5.34
N ALA A 77 9.59 0.12 4.78
CA ALA A 77 8.28 0.72 4.61
C ALA A 77 7.54 0.83 5.96
N LEU A 78 6.87 1.95 6.16
CA LEU A 78 6.10 2.28 7.36
C LEU A 78 4.79 2.98 6.99
N ILE A 79 3.72 2.66 7.73
CA ILE A 79 2.48 3.42 7.66
C ILE A 79 2.65 4.76 8.41
N THR A 80 2.21 5.86 7.81
CA THR A 80 2.29 7.17 8.47
C THR A 80 1.14 7.35 9.46
N ARG A 81 1.22 8.39 10.30
CA ARG A 81 0.08 8.78 11.15
C ARG A 81 -1.18 9.07 10.34
N SER A 82 -1.04 9.73 9.19
CA SER A 82 -2.18 10.01 8.30
C SER A 82 -2.77 8.71 7.73
N GLY A 83 -1.92 7.75 7.37
CA GLY A 83 -2.36 6.43 6.92
C GLY A 83 -3.12 5.66 8.00
N ILE A 84 -2.66 5.70 9.26
CA ILE A 84 -3.35 5.09 10.40
C ILE A 84 -4.76 5.70 10.56
N VAL A 85 -4.87 7.03 10.57
CA VAL A 85 -6.15 7.73 10.71
C VAL A 85 -7.10 7.41 9.55
N ALA A 86 -6.60 7.34 8.33
CA ALA A 86 -7.39 6.96 7.16
C ALA A 86 -7.92 5.52 7.28
N LEU A 87 -7.06 4.59 7.70
CA LEU A 87 -7.42 3.19 7.91
C LEU A 87 -8.45 3.02 9.04
N GLU A 88 -8.31 3.75 10.14
CA GLU A 88 -9.28 3.77 11.25
C GLU A 88 -10.64 4.34 10.81
N SER A 89 -10.63 5.39 9.97
CA SER A 89 -11.85 5.98 9.42
C SER A 89 -12.63 4.95 8.61
N LEU A 90 -11.94 4.24 7.71
CA LEU A 90 -12.50 3.14 6.91
C LEU A 90 -13.04 2.00 7.80
N ARG A 91 -12.28 1.56 8.81
CA ARG A 91 -12.70 0.51 9.77
C ARG A 91 -13.93 0.93 10.57
N SER A 92 -14.08 2.21 10.87
CA SER A 92 -15.21 2.75 11.65
C SER A 92 -16.46 3.04 10.83
N GLY A 93 -16.45 2.79 9.51
CA GLY A 93 -17.57 3.10 8.62
C GLY A 93 -17.78 4.61 8.41
N ARG A 94 -16.80 5.44 8.77
CA ARG A 94 -16.77 6.86 8.43
C ARG A 94 -16.10 7.00 7.07
N LEU A 95 -16.92 7.13 6.03
CA LEU A 95 -16.47 7.55 4.70
C LEU A 95 -15.74 8.89 4.84
N LEU A 96 -14.58 9.01 4.17
CA LEU A 96 -13.86 10.26 3.96
C LEU A 96 -14.76 11.29 3.24
#